data_AF-A0A842MTG4-F1
#
_entry.id   AF-A0A842MTG4-F1
#
_cell.length_a   1.000
_cell.length_b   1.000
_cell.length_c   1.000
_cell.angle_alpha   90.00
_cell.angle_beta   90.00
_cell.angle_gamma   90.00
#
_symmetry.space_group_name_H-M   'P 1'
#
loop_
_entity.id
_entity.type
_entity.pdbx_description
1 polymer ?
#
loop_
_entity_poly.entity_id
_entity_poly.type
_entity_poly.pdbx_seq_one_letter_code
_entity_poly.pdbx_strand_id
1 'polypeptide(L)'
;MATWIFTHGDGDGLCAGAIALAANRDAQVYFTHPFGLLEDLENASEDDKVIICDIALSEHKLPALIEKFSEIASKGTLIYIDHHPLPETFSKTNIPGTVLHRQASASELAYQFFQGSISNPMDRLAIIGAVADYMDKTSVINKLLCNWDKRTVYFETGVLVQGIEGRKREYGFKRELITHLAASNPPSTFKGLIKVAAQNTRKEETQSEN
;
A
#
# COMPACT_ATOMS: atom_id res chain seq x y z
N MET A 1 4.00 -23.03 2.32
CA MET A 1 3.67 -21.72 2.89
C MET A 1 4.46 -20.62 2.19
N ALA A 2 3.85 -20.07 1.14
CA ALA A 2 4.29 -18.83 0.50
C ALA A 2 3.82 -17.62 1.34
N THR A 3 4.35 -16.44 1.01
CA THR A 3 3.82 -15.17 1.51
C THR A 3 3.29 -14.37 0.33
N TRP A 4 2.06 -13.89 0.44
CA TRP A 4 1.41 -13.03 -0.54
C TRP A 4 1.12 -11.66 0.05
N ILE A 5 1.39 -10.61 -0.73
CA ILE A 5 1.05 -9.23 -0.43
C ILE A 5 0.05 -8.76 -1.49
N PHE A 6 -1.19 -8.57 -1.08
CA PHE A 6 -2.24 -7.97 -1.89
C PHE A 6 -2.32 -6.50 -1.54
N THR A 7 -2.11 -5.61 -2.51
CA THR A 7 -2.05 -4.17 -2.21
C THR A 7 -2.66 -3.31 -3.29
N HIS A 8 -3.12 -2.12 -2.90
CA HIS A 8 -3.60 -1.14 -3.86
C HIS A 8 -2.47 -0.57 -4.70
N GLY A 9 -2.83 -0.07 -5.89
CA GLY A 9 -1.88 0.35 -6.91
C GLY A 9 -1.61 1.86 -6.95
N ASP A 10 -2.08 2.62 -5.96
CA ASP A 10 -1.85 4.06 -5.81
C ASP A 10 -0.63 4.34 -4.92
N GLY A 11 -0.47 5.60 -4.49
CA GLY A 11 0.69 6.03 -3.72
C GLY A 11 0.76 5.40 -2.33
N ASP A 12 -0.35 5.34 -1.59
CA ASP A 12 -0.37 4.75 -0.25
C ASP A 12 -0.22 3.23 -0.29
N GLY A 13 -1.03 2.56 -1.11
CA GLY A 13 -0.93 1.11 -1.33
C GLY A 13 0.46 0.66 -1.77
N LEU A 14 1.08 1.32 -2.75
CA LEU A 14 2.45 0.99 -3.16
C LEU A 14 3.45 1.15 -2.02
N CYS A 15 3.32 2.19 -1.19
CA CYS A 15 4.19 2.42 -0.05
C CYS A 15 3.97 1.35 1.03
N ALA A 16 2.72 1.06 1.39
CA ALA A 16 2.35 0.05 2.37
C ALA A 16 2.81 -1.36 1.94
N GLY A 17 2.58 -1.72 0.68
CA GLY A 17 3.02 -2.98 0.10
C GLY A 17 4.54 -3.11 0.02
N ALA A 18 5.27 -2.03 -0.31
CA ALA A 18 6.73 -2.03 -0.31
C ALA A 18 7.32 -2.18 1.10
N ILE A 19 6.71 -1.55 2.11
CA ILE A 19 7.08 -1.75 3.52
C ILE A 19 6.85 -3.20 3.94
N ALA A 20 5.70 -3.78 3.59
CA ALA A 20 5.42 -5.18 3.83
C ALA A 20 6.40 -6.12 3.11
N LEU A 21 6.76 -5.82 1.86
CA LEU A 21 7.73 -6.59 1.08
C LEU A 21 9.14 -6.51 1.68
N ALA A 22 9.56 -5.35 2.18
CA ALA A 22 10.86 -5.22 2.84
C ALA A 22 10.97 -6.06 4.12
N ALA A 23 9.85 -6.26 4.82
CA ALA A 23 9.76 -7.15 5.99
C ALA A 23 9.58 -8.64 5.61
N ASN A 24 9.22 -8.94 4.37
CA ASN A 24 8.92 -10.29 3.86
C ASN A 24 9.54 -10.47 2.48
N ARG A 25 10.89 -10.50 2.40
CA ARG A 25 11.68 -10.33 1.16
C ARG A 25 11.34 -11.28 0.00
N ASP A 26 10.81 -12.46 0.31
CA ASP A 26 10.46 -13.49 -0.69
C ASP A 26 8.96 -13.52 -1.02
N ALA A 27 8.20 -12.52 -0.55
CA ALA A 27 6.76 -12.44 -0.78
C ALA A 27 6.42 -12.13 -2.24
N GLN A 28 5.34 -12.75 -2.72
CA GLN A 28 4.74 -12.44 -4.00
C GLN A 28 3.81 -11.22 -3.85
N VAL A 29 3.98 -10.22 -4.70
CA VAL A 29 3.11 -9.03 -4.71
C VAL A 29 2.06 -9.14 -5.80
N TYR A 30 0.81 -8.89 -5.42
CA TYR A 30 -0.33 -8.79 -6.30
C TYR A 30 -1.04 -7.46 -6.10
N PHE A 31 -1.22 -6.70 -7.20
CA PHE A 31 -1.97 -5.45 -7.15
C PHE A 31 -3.45 -5.74 -7.34
N THR A 32 -4.27 -5.32 -6.38
CA THR A 32 -5.71 -5.54 -6.39
C THR A 32 -6.46 -4.26 -6.05
N HIS A 33 -7.78 -4.38 -5.90
CA HIS A 33 -8.73 -3.32 -5.67
C HIS A 33 -9.95 -3.91 -4.93
N PRO A 34 -10.75 -3.09 -4.21
CA PRO A 34 -11.84 -3.58 -3.36
C PRO A 34 -12.78 -4.60 -4.03
N PHE A 35 -13.13 -4.38 -5.30
CA PHE A 35 -14.07 -5.24 -6.00
C PHE A 35 -13.46 -6.56 -6.49
N GLY A 36 -12.14 -6.62 -6.74
CA GLY A 36 -11.46 -7.82 -7.24
C GLY A 36 -10.75 -8.65 -6.16
N LEU A 37 -10.68 -8.15 -4.92
CA LEU A 37 -9.91 -8.78 -3.85
C LEU A 37 -10.30 -10.25 -3.63
N LEU A 38 -11.61 -10.57 -3.63
CA LEU A 38 -12.07 -11.94 -3.42
C LEU A 38 -11.52 -12.91 -4.48
N GLU A 39 -11.62 -12.54 -5.76
CA GLU A 39 -11.10 -13.37 -6.85
C GLU A 39 -9.57 -13.43 -6.85
N ASP A 40 -8.91 -12.32 -6.55
CA ASP A 40 -7.46 -12.26 -6.53
C ASP A 40 -6.85 -13.11 -5.39
N LEU A 41 -7.56 -13.29 -4.27
CA LEU A 41 -7.14 -14.15 -3.17
C LEU A 41 -7.06 -15.64 -3.55
N GLU A 42 -7.64 -16.06 -4.67
CA GLU A 42 -7.46 -17.42 -5.22
C GLU A 42 -6.00 -17.72 -5.63
N ASN A 43 -5.14 -16.69 -5.73
CA ASN A 43 -3.71 -16.89 -5.91
C ASN A 43 -3.01 -17.44 -4.65
N ALA A 44 -3.62 -17.31 -3.48
CA ALA A 44 -3.06 -17.77 -2.21
C ALA A 44 -3.77 -19.04 -1.70
N SER A 45 -2.99 -19.97 -1.16
CA SER A 45 -3.53 -21.15 -0.47
C SER A 45 -3.97 -20.81 0.95
N GLU A 46 -4.88 -21.59 1.53
CA GLU A 46 -5.39 -21.32 2.89
C GLU A 46 -4.31 -21.44 3.98
N ASP A 47 -3.24 -22.20 3.75
CA ASP A 47 -2.10 -22.32 4.66
C ASP A 47 -1.01 -21.25 4.41
N ASP A 48 -1.19 -20.35 3.45
CA ASP A 48 -0.22 -19.28 3.17
C ASP A 48 -0.30 -18.13 4.19
N LYS A 49 0.75 -17.30 4.20
CA LYS A 49 0.72 -15.99 4.85
C LYS A 49 0.21 -14.95 3.86
N VAL A 50 -0.91 -14.30 4.16
CA VAL A 50 -1.55 -13.28 3.35
C VAL A 50 -1.51 -11.94 4.08
N ILE A 51 -0.93 -10.94 3.44
CA ILE A 51 -0.87 -9.55 3.90
C ILE A 51 -1.68 -8.72 2.91
N ILE A 52 -2.66 -7.97 3.40
CA ILE A 52 -3.52 -7.10 2.59
C ILE A 52 -3.26 -5.66 3.04
N CYS A 53 -2.93 -4.80 2.09
CA CYS A 53 -2.57 -3.41 2.33
C CYS A 53 -3.42 -2.46 1.47
N ASP A 54 -4.14 -1.54 2.13
CA ASP A 54 -4.86 -0.44 1.50
C ASP A 54 -6.04 -0.86 0.60
N ILE A 55 -6.77 -1.90 0.99
CA ILE A 55 -7.91 -2.39 0.21
C ILE A 55 -9.17 -2.35 1.06
N ALA A 56 -10.07 -1.43 0.74
CA ALA A 56 -11.39 -1.37 1.36
C ALA A 56 -12.19 -2.68 1.15
N LEU A 57 -13.00 -3.05 2.14
CA LEU A 57 -13.91 -4.19 2.03
C LEU A 57 -15.17 -3.79 1.24
N SER A 58 -15.44 -4.48 0.12
CA SER A 58 -16.65 -4.25 -0.68
C SER A 58 -17.88 -4.90 -0.03
N GLU A 59 -18.93 -4.12 0.26
CA GLU A 59 -20.18 -4.62 0.83
C GLU A 59 -20.83 -5.73 0.00
N HIS A 60 -20.72 -5.64 -1.33
CA HIS A 60 -21.32 -6.61 -2.25
C HIS A 60 -20.75 -8.02 -2.12
N LYS A 61 -19.49 -8.15 -1.71
CA LYS A 61 -18.78 -9.43 -1.59
C LYS A 61 -18.41 -9.77 -0.15
N LEU A 62 -18.85 -8.96 0.81
CA LEU A 62 -18.38 -9.01 2.19
C LEU A 62 -18.53 -10.41 2.83
N PRO A 63 -19.68 -11.12 2.74
CA PRO A 63 -19.80 -12.43 3.38
C PRO A 63 -18.78 -13.45 2.87
N ALA A 64 -18.63 -13.57 1.55
CA ALA A 64 -17.70 -14.50 0.92
C ALA A 64 -16.23 -14.11 1.18
N LEU A 65 -15.94 -12.81 1.21
CA LEU A 65 -14.59 -12.32 1.53
C LEU A 65 -14.20 -12.65 2.98
N ILE A 66 -15.12 -12.51 3.93
CA ILE A 66 -14.88 -12.84 5.33
C ILE A 66 -14.75 -14.35 5.54
N GLU A 67 -15.51 -15.15 4.80
CA GLU A 67 -15.33 -16.61 4.76
C GLU A 67 -13.91 -16.97 4.29
N LYS A 68 -13.46 -16.43 3.15
CA LYS A 68 -12.10 -16.64 2.63
C LYS A 68 -11.03 -16.19 3.62
N PHE A 69 -11.23 -15.03 4.26
CA PHE A 69 -10.33 -14.54 5.31
C PHE A 69 -10.26 -15.49 6.50
N SER A 70 -11.40 -16.09 6.88
CA SER A 70 -11.48 -17.03 8.00
C SER A 70 -10.76 -18.35 7.68
N GLU A 71 -10.91 -18.86 6.46
CA GLU A 71 -10.17 -20.03 5.97
C GLU A 71 -8.66 -19.80 6.08
N ILE A 72 -8.16 -18.69 5.51
CA ILE A 72 -6.74 -18.32 5.57
C ILE A 72 -6.27 -18.14 7.02
N ALA A 73 -7.02 -17.41 7.85
CA ALA A 73 -6.63 -17.16 9.23
C ALA A 73 -6.65 -18.42 10.10
N SER A 74 -7.42 -19.45 9.73
CA SER A 74 -7.52 -20.70 10.47
C SER A 74 -6.36 -21.68 10.21
N LYS A 75 -5.77 -21.65 9.01
CA LYS A 75 -4.71 -22.58 8.57
C LYS A 75 -3.37 -21.90 8.33
N GLY A 76 -3.38 -20.63 7.96
CA GLY A 76 -2.23 -19.81 7.64
C GLY A 76 -2.14 -18.56 8.51
N THR A 77 -1.85 -17.43 7.91
CA THR A 77 -1.76 -16.13 8.62
C THR A 77 -2.39 -15.05 7.78
N LEU A 78 -3.36 -14.33 8.33
CA LEU A 78 -3.94 -13.15 7.70
C LEU A 78 -3.53 -11.89 8.46
N ILE A 79 -3.00 -10.91 7.74
CA ILE A 79 -2.72 -9.55 8.22
C ILE A 79 -3.46 -8.58 7.30
N TYR A 80 -4.40 -7.80 7.85
CA TYR A 80 -5.16 -6.79 7.12
C TYR A 80 -4.80 -5.39 7.63
N ILE A 81 -4.31 -4.54 6.74
CA ILE A 81 -3.84 -3.18 7.00
C ILE A 81 -4.60 -2.22 6.09
N ASP A 82 -5.46 -1.40 6.67
CA ASP A 82 -6.33 -0.51 5.89
C ASP A 82 -6.86 0.65 6.75
N HIS A 83 -7.40 1.69 6.12
CA HIS A 83 -7.90 2.89 6.79
C HIS A 83 -9.29 3.31 6.29
N HIS A 84 -9.75 2.76 5.16
CA HIS A 84 -11.06 3.05 4.58
C HIS A 84 -12.20 2.75 5.56
N PRO A 85 -13.35 3.45 5.49
CA PRO A 85 -14.51 3.12 6.30
C PRO A 85 -14.88 1.63 6.15
N LEU A 86 -15.08 0.95 7.28
CA LEU A 86 -15.64 -0.40 7.27
C LEU A 86 -17.15 -0.31 6.93
N PRO A 87 -17.73 -1.37 6.33
CA PRO A 87 -19.18 -1.48 6.14
C PRO A 87 -19.93 -1.24 7.46
N GLU A 88 -21.10 -0.58 7.42
CA GLU A 88 -21.81 -0.13 8.63
C GLU A 88 -22.13 -1.26 9.63
N THR A 89 -22.33 -2.47 9.11
CA THR A 89 -22.65 -3.67 9.90
C THR A 89 -21.41 -4.39 10.45
N PHE A 90 -20.21 -3.85 10.20
CA PHE A 90 -18.93 -4.49 10.50
C PHE A 90 -18.07 -3.63 11.42
N SER A 91 -17.30 -4.33 12.25
CA SER A 91 -16.24 -3.75 13.05
C SER A 91 -14.96 -4.56 12.85
N LYS A 92 -13.83 -4.02 13.32
CA LYS A 92 -12.51 -4.67 13.19
C LYS A 92 -12.48 -6.07 13.81
N THR A 93 -13.29 -6.33 14.84
CA THR A 93 -13.35 -7.65 15.51
C THR A 93 -14.06 -8.71 14.68
N ASN A 94 -14.77 -8.31 13.61
CA ASN A 94 -15.41 -9.22 12.68
C ASN A 94 -14.45 -9.68 11.56
N ILE A 95 -13.29 -9.03 11.40
CA ILE A 95 -12.26 -9.40 10.45
C ILE A 95 -11.30 -10.38 11.16
N PRO A 96 -11.13 -11.62 10.67
CA PRO A 96 -10.25 -12.58 11.31
C PRO A 96 -8.78 -12.23 11.07
N GLY A 97 -7.88 -12.82 11.86
CA GLY A 97 -6.44 -12.56 11.78
C GLY A 97 -5.99 -11.27 12.49
N THR A 98 -4.84 -10.75 12.07
CA THR A 98 -4.27 -9.52 12.63
C THR A 98 -4.77 -8.32 11.85
N VAL A 99 -5.48 -7.41 12.53
CA VAL A 99 -6.15 -6.27 11.89
C VAL A 99 -5.55 -4.96 12.38
N LEU A 100 -4.96 -4.20 11.47
CA LEU A 100 -4.51 -2.83 11.69
C LEU A 100 -5.41 -1.90 10.89
N HIS A 101 -6.36 -1.31 11.60
CA HIS A 101 -7.29 -0.37 11.00
C HIS A 101 -7.49 0.83 11.90
N ARG A 102 -7.34 2.06 11.39
CA ARG A 102 -7.61 3.33 12.10
C ARG A 102 -7.43 4.52 11.13
N GLN A 103 -7.74 5.72 11.62
CA GLN A 103 -7.54 6.99 10.91
C GLN A 103 -6.05 7.36 10.78
N ALA A 104 -5.33 6.68 9.89
CA ALA A 104 -3.96 6.92 9.46
C ALA A 104 -3.77 6.24 8.09
N SER A 105 -2.77 6.64 7.29
CA SER A 105 -2.53 5.97 6.00
C SER A 105 -2.11 4.51 6.19
N ALA A 106 -2.41 3.66 5.21
CA ALA A 106 -2.00 2.26 5.21
C ALA A 106 -0.45 2.13 5.30
N SER A 107 0.30 3.04 4.68
CA SER A 107 1.77 3.09 4.79
C SER A 107 2.25 3.38 6.21
N GLU A 108 1.58 4.24 6.97
CA GLU A 108 1.89 4.51 8.37
C GLU A 108 1.65 3.25 9.20
N LEU A 109 0.50 2.61 9.01
CA LEU A 109 0.12 1.40 9.73
C LEU A 109 1.08 0.25 9.44
N ALA A 110 1.43 0.04 8.17
CA ALA A 110 2.41 -0.95 7.76
C ALA A 110 3.78 -0.67 8.37
N TYR A 111 4.23 0.59 8.36
CA TYR A 111 5.51 0.97 8.97
C TYR A 111 5.53 0.67 10.46
N GLN A 112 4.49 1.07 11.19
CA GLN A 112 4.44 0.83 12.63
C GLN A 112 4.43 -0.65 13.00
N PHE A 113 3.76 -1.46 12.19
CA PHE A 113 3.69 -2.91 12.40
C PHE A 113 5.00 -3.62 12.07
N PHE A 114 5.63 -3.26 10.95
CA PHE A 114 6.79 -3.99 10.42
C PHE A 114 8.15 -3.40 10.77
N GLN A 115 8.25 -2.16 11.27
CA GLN A 115 9.53 -1.47 11.52
C GLN A 115 10.55 -2.29 12.33
N GLY A 116 10.10 -3.14 13.26
CA GLY A 116 10.98 -4.02 14.05
C GLY A 116 11.62 -5.16 13.25
N SER A 117 11.07 -5.48 12.08
CA SER A 117 11.48 -6.59 11.21
C SER A 117 12.19 -6.12 9.94
N ILE A 118 12.38 -4.80 9.75
CA ILE A 118 12.99 -4.23 8.55
C ILE A 118 14.42 -3.78 8.87
N SER A 119 15.38 -4.16 8.03
CA SER A 119 16.80 -3.81 8.22
C SER A 119 17.15 -2.38 7.81
N ASN A 120 16.44 -1.82 6.83
CA ASN A 120 16.67 -0.48 6.31
C ASN A 120 15.57 0.47 6.79
N PRO A 121 15.89 1.74 7.10
CA PRO A 121 14.86 2.73 7.43
C PRO A 121 13.85 2.86 6.28
N MET A 122 12.57 2.66 6.60
CA MET A 122 11.42 2.81 5.67
C MET A 122 10.48 3.94 6.09
N ASP A 123 10.91 4.77 7.05
CA ASP A 123 10.17 5.92 7.56
C ASP A 123 9.87 6.94 6.45
N ARG A 124 10.81 7.17 5.52
CA ARG A 124 10.55 7.99 4.32
C ARG A 124 9.34 7.48 3.54
N LEU A 125 9.21 6.16 3.39
CA LEU A 125 8.14 5.57 2.59
C LEU A 125 6.79 5.64 3.31
N ALA A 126 6.80 5.50 4.63
CA ALA A 126 5.62 5.78 5.46
C ALA A 126 5.12 7.21 5.25
N ILE A 127 6.04 8.20 5.30
CA ILE A 127 5.71 9.60 5.05
C ILE A 127 5.20 9.81 3.63
N ILE A 128 5.89 9.27 2.61
CA ILE A 128 5.49 9.42 1.20
C ILE A 128 4.06 8.92 0.97
N GLY A 129 3.72 7.73 1.48
CA GLY A 129 2.36 7.18 1.36
C GLY A 129 1.32 8.02 2.09
N ALA A 130 1.64 8.50 3.30
CA ALA A 130 0.74 9.38 4.05
C ALA A 130 0.46 10.71 3.32
N VAL A 131 1.48 11.31 2.68
CA VAL A 131 1.30 12.52 1.88
C VAL A 131 0.48 12.22 0.62
N ALA A 132 0.71 11.07 -0.02
CA ALA A 132 -0.03 10.66 -1.22
C ALA A 132 -1.53 10.56 -0.97
N ASP A 133 -1.92 10.20 0.25
CA ASP A 133 -3.31 10.05 0.66
C ASP A 133 -3.84 11.23 1.52
N TYR A 134 -3.08 12.33 1.58
CA TYR A 134 -3.41 13.52 2.37
C TYR A 134 -3.61 13.26 3.88
N MET A 135 -3.03 12.18 4.41
CA MET A 135 -3.08 11.77 5.81
C MET A 135 -1.77 12.09 6.57
N ASP A 136 -0.96 13.03 6.10
CA ASP A 136 0.36 13.37 6.65
C ASP A 136 0.34 14.20 7.95
N LYS A 137 -0.83 14.40 8.56
CA LYS A 137 -1.01 15.21 9.77
C LYS A 137 -1.05 14.40 11.07
N THR A 138 -0.93 13.07 11.02
CA THR A 138 -0.89 12.27 12.25
C THR A 138 0.34 12.62 13.09
N SER A 139 0.28 12.39 14.41
CA SER A 139 1.42 12.65 15.29
C SER A 139 2.64 11.78 14.94
N VAL A 140 2.39 10.58 14.41
CA VAL A 140 3.40 9.63 13.96
C VAL A 140 4.13 10.18 12.74
N ILE A 141 3.41 10.55 11.68
CA ILE A 141 4.01 11.06 10.44
C ILE A 141 4.72 12.38 10.68
N ASN A 142 4.13 13.30 11.47
CA ASN A 142 4.80 14.55 11.86
C ASN A 142 6.16 14.29 12.54
N LYS A 143 6.22 13.30 13.44
CA LYS A 143 7.47 12.93 14.12
C LYS A 143 8.49 12.33 13.16
N LEU A 144 8.08 11.46 12.24
CA LEU A 144 8.98 10.90 11.23
C LEU A 144 9.49 12.00 10.29
N LEU A 145 8.62 12.91 9.86
CA LEU A 145 8.96 14.02 8.96
C LEU A 145 10.02 14.96 9.55
N CYS A 146 10.14 15.07 10.87
CA CYS A 146 11.23 15.82 11.51
C CYS A 146 12.65 15.32 11.15
N ASN A 147 12.77 14.08 10.67
CA ASN A 147 14.06 13.50 10.25
C ASN A 147 14.40 13.80 8.78
N TRP A 148 13.50 14.45 8.04
CA TRP A 148 13.61 14.61 6.59
C TRP A 148 13.45 16.06 6.14
N ASP A 149 14.11 16.43 5.04
CA ASP A 149 13.79 17.68 4.36
C ASP A 149 12.41 17.54 3.67
N LYS A 150 11.42 18.30 4.15
CA LYS A 150 10.05 18.24 3.63
C LYS A 150 9.97 18.50 2.12
N ARG A 151 10.87 19.32 1.55
CA ARG A 151 10.87 19.61 0.10
C ARG A 151 11.25 18.37 -0.68
N THR A 152 12.22 17.61 -0.17
CA THR A 152 12.61 16.32 -0.76
C THR A 152 11.47 15.33 -0.66
N VAL A 153 10.84 15.18 0.51
CA VAL A 153 9.70 14.25 0.67
C VAL A 153 8.57 14.59 -0.30
N TYR A 154 8.14 15.85 -0.35
CA TYR A 154 7.05 16.25 -1.25
C TYR A 154 7.41 16.12 -2.74
N PHE A 155 8.67 16.36 -3.10
CA PHE A 155 9.15 16.06 -4.44
C PHE A 155 9.05 14.57 -4.76
N GLU A 156 9.53 13.69 -3.87
CA GLU A 156 9.45 12.24 -4.06
C GLU A 156 8.01 11.73 -4.13
N THR A 157 7.12 12.25 -3.28
CA THR A 157 5.67 11.95 -3.34
C THR A 157 5.08 12.38 -4.67
N GLY A 158 5.35 13.60 -5.12
CA GLY A 158 4.88 14.09 -6.41
C GLY A 158 5.37 13.22 -7.58
N VAL A 159 6.66 12.84 -7.57
CA VAL A 159 7.22 11.92 -8.57
C VAL A 159 6.53 10.56 -8.54
N LEU A 160 6.26 10.00 -7.36
CA LEU A 160 5.58 8.72 -7.23
C LEU A 160 4.15 8.80 -7.77
N VAL A 161 3.31 9.68 -7.22
CA VAL A 161 1.88 9.80 -7.53
C VAL A 161 1.67 10.13 -9.01
N GLN A 162 2.37 11.13 -9.53
CA GLN A 162 2.25 11.51 -10.94
C GLN A 162 2.86 10.44 -11.85
N GLY A 163 3.91 9.75 -11.41
CA GLY A 163 4.55 8.68 -12.19
C GLY A 163 3.66 7.46 -12.39
N ILE A 164 2.90 7.06 -11.36
CA ILE A 164 1.98 5.91 -11.43
C ILE A 164 0.66 6.26 -12.12
N GLU A 165 0.18 7.49 -12.00
CA GLU A 165 -1.05 7.98 -12.63
C GLU A 165 -0.98 7.85 -14.16
N GLY A 166 0.19 8.11 -14.76
CA GLY A 166 0.41 7.91 -16.20
C GLY A 166 0.52 6.46 -16.65
N ARG A 167 0.51 5.51 -15.72
CA ARG A 167 0.78 4.08 -15.95
C ARG A 167 -0.19 3.18 -15.18
N LYS A 168 -1.43 3.63 -14.94
CA LYS A 168 -2.43 2.93 -14.10
C LYS A 168 -2.54 1.43 -14.35
N ARG A 169 -2.50 1.00 -15.61
CA ARG A 169 -2.72 -0.41 -16.04
C ARG A 169 -1.43 -1.21 -16.28
N GLU A 170 -0.26 -0.61 -16.09
CA GLU A 170 1.03 -1.29 -16.33
C GLU A 170 1.49 -2.03 -15.07
N TYR A 171 0.88 -3.18 -14.76
CA TYR A 171 1.19 -3.94 -13.54
C TYR A 171 2.64 -4.43 -13.46
N GLY A 172 3.28 -4.74 -14.60
CA GLY A 172 4.72 -5.09 -14.64
C GLY A 172 5.60 -3.94 -14.14
N PHE A 173 5.31 -2.71 -14.58
CA PHE A 173 5.99 -1.51 -14.13
C PHE A 173 5.81 -1.29 -12.61
N LYS A 174 4.59 -1.48 -12.10
CA LYS A 174 4.32 -1.35 -10.66
C LYS A 174 5.04 -2.41 -9.82
N ARG A 175 5.21 -3.64 -10.33
CA ARG A 175 5.97 -4.71 -9.65
C ARG A 175 7.48 -4.41 -9.57
N GLU A 176 8.04 -3.83 -10.63
CA GLU A 176 9.43 -3.35 -10.57
C GLU A 176 9.56 -2.17 -9.60
N LEU A 177 8.62 -1.23 -9.64
CA LEU A 177 8.61 -0.06 -8.76
C LEU A 177 8.50 -0.46 -7.28
N ILE A 178 7.58 -1.35 -6.91
CA ILE A 178 7.43 -1.76 -5.50
C ILE A 178 8.68 -2.48 -4.98
N THR A 179 9.36 -3.26 -5.83
CA THR A 179 10.64 -3.90 -5.50
C THR A 179 11.73 -2.84 -5.27
N HIS A 180 11.78 -1.82 -6.13
CA HIS A 180 12.69 -0.68 -5.97
C HIS A 180 12.44 0.07 -4.66
N LEU A 181 11.17 0.33 -4.31
CA LEU A 181 10.79 1.00 -3.07
C LEU A 181 11.08 0.13 -1.83
N ALA A 182 10.87 -1.18 -1.90
CA ALA A 182 11.16 -2.11 -0.81
C ALA A 182 12.67 -2.19 -0.47
N ALA A 183 13.54 -1.85 -1.42
CA ALA A 183 14.97 -1.66 -1.18
C ALA A 183 15.32 -0.32 -0.49
N SER A 184 14.31 0.47 -0.09
CA SER A 184 14.44 1.84 0.44
C SER A 184 15.03 2.85 -0.56
N ASN A 185 14.94 2.57 -1.87
CA ASN A 185 15.34 3.55 -2.88
C ASN A 185 14.26 4.62 -3.05
N PRO A 186 14.63 5.90 -3.29
CA PRO A 186 13.64 6.96 -3.51
C PRO A 186 12.94 6.80 -4.87
N PRO A 187 11.65 7.20 -4.99
CA PRO A 187 10.91 7.18 -6.25
C PRO A 187 11.66 7.79 -7.45
N SER A 188 12.29 8.93 -7.25
CA SER A 188 13.03 9.69 -8.29
C SER A 188 14.17 8.91 -8.95
N THR A 189 14.72 7.91 -8.26
CA THR A 189 15.78 7.06 -8.82
C THR A 189 15.25 5.90 -9.66
N PHE A 190 13.94 5.65 -9.67
CA PHE A 190 13.34 4.62 -10.51
C PHE A 190 13.33 5.07 -11.99
N LYS A 191 13.90 4.23 -12.86
CA LYS A 191 14.17 4.59 -14.25
C LYS A 191 12.89 5.02 -14.98
N GLY A 192 12.90 6.24 -15.49
CA GLY A 192 11.81 6.79 -16.30
C GLY A 192 10.63 7.35 -15.50
N LEU A 193 10.58 7.17 -14.17
CA LEU A 193 9.46 7.64 -13.34
C LEU A 193 9.34 9.16 -13.37
N ILE A 194 10.45 9.90 -13.20
CA ILE A 194 10.48 11.37 -13.27
C ILE A 194 9.92 11.88 -14.60
N LYS A 195 10.30 11.26 -15.72
CA LYS A 195 9.85 11.68 -17.05
C LYS A 195 8.34 11.54 -17.18
N VAL A 196 7.80 10.42 -16.71
CA VAL A 196 6.36 10.14 -16.72
C VAL A 196 5.62 11.11 -15.80
N ALA A 197 6.12 11.31 -14.58
CA ALA A 197 5.57 12.26 -13.62
C ALA A 197 5.47 13.67 -14.22
N ALA A 198 6.57 14.20 -14.76
CA ALA A 198 6.58 15.52 -15.39
C ALA A 198 5.65 15.64 -16.61
N GLN A 199 5.43 14.54 -17.35
CA GLN A 199 4.47 14.50 -18.46
C GLN A 199 3.03 14.56 -17.98
N ASN A 200 2.67 13.85 -16.91
CA ASN A 200 1.30 13.87 -16.40
C ASN A 200 0.96 15.17 -15.70
N THR A 201 1.86 15.72 -14.89
CA THR A 201 1.67 17.04 -14.28
C THR A 201 1.36 18.10 -15.34
N ARG A 202 2.09 18.11 -16.47
CA ARG A 202 1.78 19.03 -17.57
C ARG A 202 0.40 18.81 -18.18
N LYS A 203 -0.04 17.55 -18.34
CA LYS A 203 -1.35 17.24 -18.89
C LYS A 203 -2.47 17.74 -17.97
N GLU A 204 -2.33 17.50 -16.67
CA GLU A 204 -3.31 17.89 -15.65
C GLU A 204 -3.54 19.41 -15.63
N GLU A 205 -2.46 20.20 -15.67
CA GLU A 205 -2.53 21.66 -15.76
C GLU A 205 -3.25 22.11 -17.05
N THR A 206 -2.95 21.50 -18.20
CA THR A 206 -3.59 21.86 -19.49
C THR A 206 -5.03 21.37 -19.63
N GLN A 207 -5.46 20.38 -18.85
CA GLN A 207 -6.83 19.84 -18.89
C GLN A 207 -7.78 20.65 -18.00
N SER A 208 -7.25 21.40 -17.04
CA SER A 208 -8.02 22.27 -16.15
C SER A 208 -8.44 23.60 -16.81
N GLU A 209 -8.05 23.82 -18.07
CA GLU A 209 -8.35 25.04 -18.86
C GLU A 209 -9.54 24.87 -19.83
N ASN A 210 -10.24 23.72 -19.86
CA ASN A 210 -11.45 23.46 -20.66
C ASN A 210 -12.64 23.03 -19.79
#